data_AF-B8HW46-F1
#
_entry.id   AF-B8HW46-F1
#
_cell.length_a   1.000
_cell.length_b   1.000
_cell.length_c   1.000
_cell.angle_alpha   90.00
_cell.angle_beta   90.00
_cell.angle_gamma   90.00
#
_symmetry.space_group_name_H-M   'P 1'
#
loop_
_entity.id
_entity.type
_entity.pdbx_description
1 polymer ?
#
loop_
_entity_poly.entity_id
_entity_poly.type
_entity_poly.pdbx_seq_one_letter_code
_entity_poly.pdbx_strand_id
1 'polypeptide(L)'
;MNEESDIRILPENKKNLGNKVREIAAQLRQEDALQIKATSRILGAAAKIAINHDRLIAEVVDMVQADLARQSAEQQSADSDLLQEKGNPQSYTLAQLKQQFGTLAKAKTHFGISVRSWADLIQKLNGSSEQKQADSEPMLERLQQIEDEIKMIRADVNQILFLLKQVQNLKSSGSDNHRESSRGWGS
;
A
#
# COMPACT_ATOMS: atom_id res chain seq x y z
N MET A 1 -90.40 32.05 -14.59
CA MET A 1 -89.84 31.19 -15.64
C MET A 1 -88.35 31.18 -15.41
N ASN A 2 -87.82 30.03 -15.00
CA ASN A 2 -86.51 29.87 -14.39
C ASN A 2 -85.43 29.82 -15.48
N GLU A 3 -84.40 30.65 -15.32
CA GLU A 3 -83.13 30.50 -16.03
C GLU A 3 -82.33 29.39 -15.33
N GLU A 4 -82.33 28.19 -15.90
CA GLU A 4 -81.43 27.12 -15.47
C GLU A 4 -80.04 27.36 -16.03
N SER A 5 -79.13 27.67 -15.11
CA SER A 5 -77.69 27.77 -15.32
C SER A 5 -77.12 26.42 -15.77
N ASP A 6 -76.58 26.42 -16.99
CA ASP A 6 -75.93 25.29 -17.64
C ASP A 6 -74.57 25.00 -16.97
N ILE A 7 -74.58 24.18 -15.91
CA ILE A 7 -73.36 23.72 -15.22
C ILE A 7 -72.67 22.69 -16.12
N ARG A 8 -71.72 23.16 -16.93
CA ARG A 8 -70.77 22.30 -17.65
C ARG A 8 -69.82 21.63 -16.67
N ILE A 9 -70.22 20.47 -16.14
CA ILE A 9 -69.33 19.58 -15.39
C ILE A 9 -68.33 18.99 -16.39
N LEU A 10 -67.13 19.58 -16.44
CA LEU A 10 -65.99 19.01 -17.17
C LEU A 10 -65.58 17.68 -16.54
N PRO A 11 -65.27 16.65 -17.35
CA PRO A 11 -64.95 15.31 -16.85
C PRO A 11 -63.68 15.32 -15.98
N GLU A 12 -63.81 14.77 -14.77
CA GLU A 12 -62.80 14.66 -13.70
C GLU A 12 -61.47 14.03 -14.15
N ASN A 13 -61.47 13.27 -15.24
CA ASN A 13 -60.32 12.48 -15.70
C ASN A 13 -59.14 13.30 -16.25
N LYS A 14 -59.35 14.54 -16.72
CA LYS A 14 -58.25 15.41 -17.18
C LYS A 14 -57.46 16.05 -16.04
N LYS A 15 -58.07 16.22 -14.86
CA LYS A 15 -57.39 16.77 -13.67
C LYS A 15 -56.32 15.82 -13.12
N ASN A 16 -56.40 14.52 -13.43
CA ASN A 16 -55.47 13.51 -12.89
C ASN A 16 -54.18 13.35 -13.71
N LEU A 17 -54.18 13.59 -15.02
CA LEU A 17 -52.98 13.39 -15.84
C LEU A 17 -51.92 14.46 -15.58
N GLY A 18 -52.31 15.73 -15.46
CA GLY A 18 -51.38 16.83 -15.16
C GLY A 18 -50.70 16.69 -13.80
N ASN A 19 -51.42 16.17 -12.81
CA ASN A 19 -50.87 15.87 -11.49
C ASN A 19 -49.86 14.72 -11.55
N LYS A 20 -50.17 13.64 -12.28
CA LYS A 20 -49.22 12.54 -12.53
C LYS A 20 -47.96 13.00 -13.25
N VAL A 21 -48.08 13.85 -14.28
CA VAL A 21 -46.92 14.41 -14.98
C VAL A 21 -46.06 15.26 -14.04
N ARG A 22 -46.68 16.07 -13.17
CA ARG A 22 -45.96 16.88 -12.19
C ARG A 22 -45.26 16.03 -11.12
N GLU A 23 -45.92 14.95 -10.67
CA GLU A 23 -45.35 13.99 -9.73
C GLU A 23 -44.16 13.24 -10.34
N ILE A 24 -44.29 12.73 -11.56
CA ILE A 24 -43.20 12.08 -12.31
C ILE A 24 -42.03 13.07 -12.51
N ALA A 25 -42.32 14.32 -12.88
CA ALA A 25 -41.28 15.34 -13.03
C ALA A 25 -40.57 15.67 -11.71
N ALA A 26 -41.29 15.63 -10.58
CA ALA A 26 -40.70 15.82 -9.26
C ALA A 26 -39.82 14.62 -8.86
N GLN A 27 -40.28 13.39 -9.11
CA GLN A 27 -39.51 12.17 -8.89
C GLN A 27 -38.22 12.14 -9.72
N LEU A 28 -38.31 12.45 -11.03
CA LEU A 28 -37.14 12.53 -11.91
C LEU A 28 -36.10 13.53 -11.40
N ARG A 29 -36.52 14.73 -10.95
CA ARG A 29 -35.59 15.72 -10.38
C ARG A 29 -34.93 15.22 -9.09
N GLN A 30 -35.67 14.50 -8.25
CA GLN A 30 -35.13 13.94 -7.02
C GLN A 30 -34.11 12.83 -7.33
N GLU A 31 -34.42 11.95 -8.29
CA GLU A 31 -33.51 10.90 -8.75
C GLU A 31 -32.24 11.49 -9.37
N ASP A 32 -32.35 12.51 -10.23
CA ASP A 32 -31.20 13.22 -10.80
C ASP A 32 -30.30 13.79 -9.70
N ALA A 33 -30.87 14.43 -8.68
CA ALA A 33 -30.11 14.98 -7.56
C ALA A 33 -29.38 13.90 -6.77
N LEU A 34 -30.02 12.73 -6.56
CA LEU A 34 -29.41 11.59 -5.91
C LEU A 34 -28.28 10.99 -6.77
N GLN A 35 -28.48 10.89 -8.08
CA GLN A 35 -27.48 10.38 -9.02
C GLN A 35 -26.26 11.31 -9.10
N ILE A 36 -26.46 12.63 -9.18
CA ILE A 36 -25.37 13.61 -9.14
C ILE A 36 -24.58 13.48 -7.83
N LYS A 37 -25.26 13.31 -6.70
CA LYS A 37 -24.60 13.12 -5.40
C LYS A 37 -23.82 11.81 -5.33
N ALA A 38 -24.39 10.72 -5.83
CA ALA A 38 -23.74 9.42 -5.85
C ALA A 38 -22.50 9.42 -6.76
N THR A 39 -22.64 9.94 -7.98
CA THR A 39 -21.53 10.06 -8.94
C THR A 39 -20.41 10.96 -8.42
N SER A 40 -20.74 12.10 -7.80
CA SER A 40 -19.74 12.98 -7.18
C SER A 40 -18.96 12.28 -6.06
N ARG A 41 -19.64 11.46 -5.23
CA ARG A 41 -18.98 10.67 -4.17
C ARG A 41 -18.10 9.57 -4.75
N ILE A 42 -18.55 8.89 -5.80
CA ILE A 42 -17.76 7.87 -6.50
C ILE A 42 -16.51 8.52 -7.12
N LEU A 43 -16.65 9.68 -7.77
CA LEU A 43 -15.54 10.42 -8.35
C LEU A 43 -14.53 10.84 -7.27
N GLY A 44 -15.01 11.33 -6.12
CA GLY A 44 -14.14 11.66 -4.99
C GLY A 44 -13.40 10.45 -4.42
N ALA A 45 -14.06 9.29 -4.35
CA ALA A 45 -13.42 8.04 -3.93
C ALA A 45 -12.38 7.58 -4.96
N ALA A 46 -12.71 7.62 -6.26
CA ALA A 46 -11.79 7.28 -7.34
C ALA A 46 -10.55 8.19 -7.35
N ALA A 47 -10.72 9.49 -7.12
CA ALA A 47 -9.60 10.42 -6.99
C ALA A 47 -8.66 10.04 -5.82
N LYS A 48 -9.23 9.67 -4.67
CA LYS A 48 -8.43 9.18 -3.53
C LYS A 48 -7.69 7.88 -3.84
N ILE A 49 -8.35 6.95 -4.55
CA ILE A 49 -7.72 5.69 -4.99
C ILE A 49 -6.55 5.97 -5.94
N ALA A 50 -6.72 6.89 -6.90
CA ALA A 50 -5.66 7.28 -7.82
C ALA A 50 -4.44 7.84 -7.06
N ILE A 51 -4.65 8.75 -6.12
CA ILE A 51 -3.57 9.30 -5.28
C ILE A 51 -2.86 8.20 -4.47
N ASN A 52 -3.63 7.26 -3.89
CA ASN A 52 -3.04 6.14 -3.17
C ASN A 52 -2.24 5.21 -4.10
N HIS A 53 -2.73 4.97 -5.32
CA HIS A 53 -2.01 4.18 -6.32
C HIS A 53 -0.72 4.87 -6.75
N ASP A 54 -0.73 6.18 -7.00
CA ASP A 54 0.49 6.93 -7.34
C ASP A 54 1.53 6.85 -6.22
N ARG A 55 1.09 6.93 -4.96
CA ARG A 55 1.97 6.74 -3.80
C ARG A 55 2.55 5.33 -3.71
N LEU A 56 1.72 4.30 -3.90
CA LEU A 56 2.18 2.91 -3.89
C LEU A 56 3.17 2.65 -5.02
N ILE A 57 2.94 3.22 -6.21
CA ILE A 57 3.87 3.13 -7.33
C ILE A 57 5.20 3.77 -6.94
N ALA A 58 5.20 4.97 -6.36
CA ALA A 58 6.42 5.63 -5.92
C ALA A 58 7.18 4.79 -4.87
N GLU A 59 6.49 4.25 -3.87
CA GLU A 59 7.11 3.41 -2.83
C GLU A 59 7.69 2.11 -3.40
N VAL A 60 6.97 1.46 -4.32
CA VAL A 60 7.47 0.25 -4.99
C VAL A 60 8.65 0.59 -5.89
N VAL A 61 8.62 1.72 -6.60
CA VAL A 61 9.77 2.18 -7.40
C VAL A 61 10.97 2.41 -6.49
N ASP A 62 10.82 3.12 -5.38
CA ASP A 62 11.91 3.38 -4.44
C ASP A 62 12.46 2.09 -3.83
N MET A 63 11.60 1.13 -3.48
CA MET A 63 12.00 -0.17 -2.93
C MET A 63 12.72 -1.01 -3.99
N VAL A 64 12.19 -1.10 -5.20
CA VAL A 64 12.82 -1.84 -6.31
C VAL A 64 14.12 -1.19 -6.72
N GLN A 65 14.20 0.13 -6.74
CA GLN A 65 15.42 0.88 -7.00
C GLN A 65 16.46 0.61 -5.91
N ALA A 66 16.05 0.61 -4.64
CA ALA A 66 16.92 0.28 -3.52
C ALA A 66 17.40 -1.18 -3.57
N ASP A 67 16.53 -2.12 -3.93
CA ASP A 67 16.89 -3.53 -4.07
C ASP A 67 17.79 -3.76 -5.28
N LEU A 68 17.56 -3.08 -6.41
CA LEU A 68 18.48 -3.08 -7.57
C LEU A 68 19.83 -2.48 -7.21
N ALA A 69 19.85 -1.39 -6.44
CA ALA A 69 21.10 -0.77 -5.98
C ALA A 69 21.83 -1.67 -4.99
N ARG A 70 21.11 -2.36 -4.09
CA ARG A 70 21.67 -3.38 -3.20
C ARG A 70 22.21 -4.56 -3.98
N GLN A 71 21.46 -5.12 -4.93
CA GLN A 71 21.93 -6.20 -5.79
C GLN A 71 23.13 -5.75 -6.62
N SER A 72 23.16 -4.51 -7.11
CA SER A 72 24.31 -3.97 -7.84
C SER A 72 25.51 -3.74 -6.92
N ALA A 73 25.31 -3.33 -5.67
CA ALA A 73 26.35 -3.18 -4.67
C ALA A 73 26.86 -4.54 -4.15
N GLU A 74 25.96 -5.52 -4.03
CA GLU A 74 26.25 -6.91 -3.68
C GLU A 74 26.92 -7.64 -4.84
N GLN A 75 26.54 -7.35 -6.08
CA GLN A 75 27.22 -7.81 -7.30
C GLN A 75 28.49 -7.04 -7.55
N GLN A 76 28.65 -5.79 -7.12
CA GLN A 76 29.95 -5.10 -7.15
C GLN A 76 30.82 -5.54 -5.99
N SER A 77 30.27 -5.96 -4.85
CA SER A 77 31.03 -6.60 -3.78
C SER A 77 31.33 -8.06 -4.13
N ALA A 78 30.44 -8.75 -4.84
CA ALA A 78 30.61 -10.12 -5.33
C ALA A 78 31.38 -10.18 -6.65
N ASP A 79 31.42 -9.15 -7.49
CA ASP A 79 32.41 -8.95 -8.55
C ASP A 79 33.66 -8.25 -8.00
N SER A 80 33.63 -7.66 -6.82
CA SER A 80 34.86 -7.38 -6.07
C SER A 80 35.34 -8.62 -5.30
N ASP A 81 34.49 -9.65 -5.13
CA ASP A 81 34.83 -10.99 -4.60
C ASP A 81 35.17 -11.96 -5.74
N LEU A 82 34.58 -11.79 -6.93
CA LEU A 82 34.80 -12.58 -8.16
C LEU A 82 35.76 -11.88 -9.15
N LEU A 83 36.10 -10.61 -8.92
CA LEU A 83 37.39 -10.00 -9.29
C LEU A 83 38.39 -9.99 -8.11
N GLN A 84 38.02 -10.51 -6.93
CA GLN A 84 38.99 -11.12 -5.99
C GLN A 84 39.23 -12.61 -6.27
N GLU A 85 38.49 -13.26 -7.17
CA GLU A 85 38.93 -14.51 -7.81
C GLU A 85 39.98 -14.26 -8.92
N LYS A 86 40.23 -12.98 -9.27
CA LYS A 86 41.40 -12.57 -10.06
C LYS A 86 42.23 -11.47 -9.39
N GLY A 87 42.16 -11.40 -8.06
CA GLY A 87 42.79 -10.41 -7.20
C GLY A 87 43.45 -11.02 -5.96
N ASN A 88 44.11 -12.17 -6.12
CA ASN A 88 45.13 -12.74 -5.23
C ASN A 88 44.69 -13.05 -3.76
N PRO A 89 44.36 -14.31 -3.41
CA PRO A 89 44.07 -14.75 -2.05
C PRO A 89 45.35 -14.93 -1.23
N GLN A 90 46.16 -13.89 -1.12
CA GLN A 90 47.43 -13.91 -0.42
C GLN A 90 47.39 -12.87 0.68
N SER A 91 46.74 -13.22 1.79
CA SER A 91 47.10 -12.62 3.07
C SER A 91 48.57 -12.97 3.31
N TYR A 92 49.45 -12.01 3.04
CA TYR A 92 50.88 -12.25 3.10
C TYR A 92 51.28 -12.43 4.57
N THR A 93 51.62 -13.65 4.95
CA THR A 93 52.22 -13.91 6.26
C THR A 93 53.70 -13.54 6.25
N LEU A 94 54.23 -13.19 7.41
CA LEU A 94 55.65 -12.82 7.59
C LEU A 94 56.60 -13.89 7.03
N ALA A 95 56.26 -15.16 7.21
CA ALA A 95 57.06 -16.29 6.76
C ALA A 95 57.13 -16.37 5.23
N GLN A 96 55.98 -16.21 4.55
CA GLN A 96 55.90 -16.23 3.08
C GLN A 96 56.68 -15.08 2.45
N LEU A 97 56.55 -13.87 3.00
CA LEU A 97 57.28 -12.70 2.51
C LEU A 97 58.79 -12.81 2.69
N LYS A 98 59.24 -13.34 3.83
CA LYS A 98 60.67 -13.60 4.07
C LYS A 98 61.20 -14.71 3.18
N GLN A 99 60.41 -15.75 2.92
CA GLN A 99 60.80 -16.85 2.04
C GLN A 99 60.91 -16.41 0.58
N GLN A 100 59.97 -15.59 0.10
CA GLN A 100 59.96 -15.15 -1.31
C GLN A 100 61.01 -14.09 -1.62
N PHE A 101 61.23 -13.11 -0.73
CA PHE A 101 62.09 -11.96 -1.04
C PHE A 101 63.42 -11.95 -0.28
N GLY A 102 63.56 -12.76 0.79
CA GLY A 102 64.76 -12.88 1.64
C GLY A 102 65.06 -11.65 2.49
N THR A 103 64.89 -10.44 1.94
CA THR A 103 65.21 -9.16 2.58
C THR A 103 64.10 -8.14 2.36
N LEU A 104 63.89 -7.28 3.36
CA LEU A 104 62.83 -6.27 3.34
C LEU A 104 63.04 -5.27 2.18
N ALA A 105 64.29 -4.93 1.84
CA ALA A 105 64.60 -4.01 0.76
C ALA A 105 64.09 -4.50 -0.60
N LYS A 106 64.25 -5.81 -0.90
CA LYS A 106 63.72 -6.41 -2.13
C LYS A 106 62.20 -6.40 -2.16
N ALA A 107 61.54 -6.70 -1.05
CA ALA A 107 60.09 -6.64 -0.95
C ALA A 107 59.54 -5.20 -1.11
N LYS A 108 60.19 -4.21 -0.49
CA LYS A 108 59.81 -2.78 -0.66
C LYS A 108 59.86 -2.35 -2.12
N THR A 109 60.94 -2.68 -2.82
CA THR A 109 61.10 -2.35 -4.24
C THR A 109 60.06 -3.08 -5.09
N HIS A 110 59.76 -4.35 -4.77
CA HIS A 110 58.78 -5.14 -5.50
C HIS A 110 57.35 -4.60 -5.36
N PHE A 111 56.93 -4.20 -4.16
CA PHE A 111 55.58 -3.66 -3.93
C PHE A 111 55.49 -2.14 -4.12
N GLY A 112 56.63 -1.44 -4.28
CA GLY A 112 56.67 0.02 -4.34
C GLY A 112 56.26 0.72 -3.05
N ILE A 113 56.24 0.01 -1.92
CA ILE A 113 55.76 0.52 -0.63
C ILE A 113 56.94 0.89 0.27
N SER A 114 56.99 2.15 0.69
CA SER A 114 57.91 2.58 1.75
C SER A 114 57.36 2.17 3.13
N VAL A 115 58.07 1.25 3.76
CA VAL A 115 57.79 0.72 5.12
C VAL A 115 59.07 0.65 5.92
N ARG A 116 58.99 0.68 7.26
CA ARG A 116 60.19 0.62 8.13
C ARG A 116 60.42 -0.78 8.69
N SER A 117 59.36 -1.57 8.82
CA SER A 117 59.41 -2.95 9.29
C SER A 117 58.64 -3.91 8.36
N TRP A 118 58.83 -5.21 8.56
CA TRP A 118 58.01 -6.24 7.89
C TRP A 118 56.55 -6.23 8.37
N ALA A 119 56.30 -5.86 9.64
CA ALA A 119 54.96 -5.79 10.19
C ALA A 119 54.14 -4.67 9.50
N ASP A 120 54.76 -3.51 9.26
CA ASP A 120 54.13 -2.40 8.54
C ASP A 120 53.80 -2.79 7.09
N LEU A 121 54.62 -3.64 6.48
CA LEU A 121 54.37 -4.15 5.13
C LEU A 121 53.12 -5.02 5.11
N ILE A 122 53.03 -5.95 6.05
CA ILE A 122 51.89 -6.88 6.18
C ILE A 122 50.62 -6.10 6.52
N GLN A 123 50.70 -5.12 7.42
CA GLN A 123 49.55 -4.29 7.78
C GLN A 123 49.08 -3.44 6.59
N LYS A 124 49.97 -2.89 5.77
CA LYS A 124 49.58 -2.17 4.56
C LYS A 124 49.01 -3.10 3.48
N LEU A 125 49.50 -4.34 3.41
CA LEU A 125 48.99 -5.34 2.47
C LEU A 125 47.65 -5.94 2.91
N ASN A 126 47.37 -6.03 4.21
CA ASN A 126 46.19 -6.73 4.75
C ASN A 126 45.12 -5.81 5.39
N GLY A 127 45.45 -4.55 5.72
CA GLY A 127 44.65 -3.70 6.62
C GLY A 127 43.73 -2.67 5.98
N SER A 128 43.29 -2.82 4.73
CA SER A 128 42.44 -1.82 4.05
C SER A 128 40.92 -2.09 4.14
N SER A 129 40.45 -2.98 5.02
CA SER A 129 39.07 -3.48 4.99
C SER A 129 38.41 -3.61 6.37
N GLU A 130 38.19 -2.51 7.10
CA GLU A 130 37.29 -2.49 8.25
C GLU A 130 36.57 -1.14 8.37
N GLN A 131 35.30 -1.06 7.94
CA GLN A 131 34.21 -0.24 8.55
C GLN A 131 32.92 -0.26 7.71
N LYS A 132 31.87 -0.97 8.19
CA LYS A 132 30.45 -0.54 8.31
C LYS A 132 29.50 -1.74 8.35
N GLN A 133 29.20 -2.21 9.56
CA GLN A 133 28.00 -2.99 9.87
C GLN A 133 27.32 -2.31 11.07
N ALA A 134 26.36 -1.43 10.79
CA ALA A 134 25.47 -0.84 11.80
C ALA A 134 24.32 -0.14 11.08
N ASP A 135 23.25 -0.86 10.71
CA ASP A 135 21.96 -0.25 10.32
C ASP A 135 20.75 -1.22 10.28
N SER A 136 20.83 -2.38 10.96
CA SER A 136 19.75 -3.40 10.91
C SER A 136 18.66 -3.23 11.98
N GLU A 137 18.88 -2.42 13.02
CA GLU A 137 17.90 -2.20 14.10
C GLU A 137 16.61 -1.44 13.69
N PRO A 138 16.64 -0.35 12.88
CA PRO A 138 15.43 0.43 12.61
C PRO A 138 14.40 -0.30 11.73
N MET A 139 14.82 -1.33 10.99
CA MET A 139 13.92 -2.12 10.12
C MET A 139 13.07 -3.11 10.93
N LEU A 140 13.63 -3.66 12.01
CA LEU A 140 12.96 -4.65 12.87
C LEU A 140 11.84 -3.99 13.69
N GLU A 141 12.07 -2.76 14.17
CA GLU A 141 11.07 -1.96 14.86
C GLU A 141 9.89 -1.59 13.96
N ARG A 142 10.17 -1.22 12.69
CA ARG A 142 9.12 -0.92 11.70
C ARG A 142 8.27 -2.15 11.37
N LEU A 143 8.87 -3.33 11.26
CA LEU A 143 8.13 -4.59 11.03
C LEU A 143 7.21 -4.94 12.19
N GLN A 144 7.68 -4.72 13.42
CA GLN A 144 6.88 -4.98 14.62
C GLN A 144 5.66 -4.04 14.71
N GLN A 145 5.86 -2.76 14.38
CA GLN A 145 4.76 -1.79 14.34
C GLN A 145 3.68 -2.18 13.31
N ILE A 146 4.09 -2.65 12.12
CA ILE A 146 3.17 -3.12 11.08
C ILE A 146 2.38 -4.35 11.56
N GLU A 147 3.03 -5.27 12.27
CA GLU A 147 2.35 -6.47 12.78
C GLU A 147 1.25 -6.12 13.79
N ASP A 148 1.51 -5.15 14.66
CA ASP A 148 0.53 -4.70 15.66
C ASP A 148 -0.65 -3.95 15.01
N GLU A 149 -0.41 -3.14 13.97
CA GLU A 149 -1.47 -2.51 13.18
C GLU A 149 -2.38 -3.55 12.50
N ILE A 150 -1.81 -4.62 11.93
CA ILE A 150 -2.58 -5.70 11.30
C ILE A 150 -3.49 -6.41 12.32
N LYS A 151 -3.01 -6.62 13.55
CA LYS A 151 -3.81 -7.22 14.63
C LYS A 151 -5.00 -6.33 14.99
N MET A 152 -4.79 -5.02 15.08
CA MET A 152 -5.86 -4.04 15.34
C MET A 152 -6.91 -4.03 14.23
N ILE A 153 -6.47 -3.98 12.97
CA ILE A 153 -7.39 -4.02 11.81
C ILE A 153 -8.23 -5.31 11.83
N ARG A 154 -7.62 -6.45 12.14
CA ARG A 154 -8.36 -7.72 12.24
C ARG A 154 -9.42 -7.69 13.34
N ALA A 155 -9.13 -7.07 14.48
CA ALA A 155 -10.12 -6.89 15.55
C ALA A 155 -11.28 -6.00 15.11
N ASP A 156 -10.99 -4.88 14.45
CA ASP A 156 -12.01 -3.95 13.94
C ASP A 156 -12.89 -4.60 12.86
N VAL A 157 -12.29 -5.37 11.94
CA VAL A 157 -13.03 -6.12 10.92
C VAL A 157 -13.98 -7.13 11.56
N ASN A 158 -13.53 -7.85 12.58
CA ASN A 158 -14.40 -8.79 13.30
C ASN A 158 -15.56 -8.07 14.01
N GLN A 159 -15.31 -6.90 14.60
CA GLN A 159 -16.36 -6.08 15.21
C GLN A 159 -17.37 -5.59 14.18
N ILE A 160 -16.91 -5.13 13.00
CA ILE A 160 -17.77 -4.71 11.90
C ILE A 160 -18.63 -5.87 11.40
N LEU A 161 -18.04 -7.06 11.22
CA LEU A 161 -18.77 -8.27 10.83
C LEU A 161 -19.86 -8.64 11.85
N PHE A 162 -19.55 -8.50 13.14
CA PHE A 162 -20.52 -8.75 14.20
C PHE A 162 -21.70 -7.76 14.15
N LEU A 163 -21.43 -6.47 13.98
CA LEU A 163 -22.46 -5.44 13.84
C LEU A 163 -23.31 -5.65 12.57
N LEU A 164 -22.70 -5.99 11.44
CA LEU A 164 -23.41 -6.30 10.20
C LEU A 164 -24.35 -7.49 10.37
N LYS A 165 -23.91 -8.53 11.07
CA LYS A 165 -24.76 -9.70 11.38
C LYS A 165 -25.96 -9.32 12.24
N GLN A 166 -25.79 -8.43 13.22
CA GLN A 166 -26.91 -7.92 14.03
C GLN A 166 -27.90 -7.11 13.18
N VAL A 167 -27.41 -6.21 12.33
CA VAL A 167 -28.28 -5.41 11.44
C VAL A 167 -29.04 -6.30 10.46
N GLN A 168 -28.41 -7.34 9.93
CA GLN A 168 -29.07 -8.31 9.06
C GLN A 168 -30.17 -9.08 9.80
N ASN A 169 -29.92 -9.52 11.02
CA ASN A 169 -30.90 -10.22 11.85
C ASN A 169 -32.09 -9.31 12.26
N LEU A 170 -31.83 -8.03 12.52
CA LEU A 170 -32.88 -7.04 12.80
C LEU A 170 -33.73 -6.76 11.55
N LYS A 171 -33.11 -6.72 10.37
CA LYS A 171 -33.82 -6.53 9.09
C LYS A 171 -34.70 -7.72 8.72
N SER A 172 -34.28 -8.96 9.04
CA SER A 172 -35.14 -10.14 8.86
C SER A 172 -36.32 -10.17 9.84
N SER A 173 -36.16 -9.66 11.07
CA SER A 173 -37.25 -9.61 12.05
C SER A 173 -38.28 -8.49 11.76
N GLY A 174 -37.88 -7.40 11.10
CA GLY A 174 -38.80 -6.32 10.72
C GLY A 174 -39.68 -6.60 9.50
N SER A 175 -39.39 -7.65 8.71
CA SER A 175 -40.14 -7.95 7.49
C SER A 175 -41.39 -8.83 7.71
N ASP A 176 -41.52 -9.49 8.86
CA ASP A 176 -42.68 -10.34 9.19
C ASP A 176 -43.82 -9.57 9.88
N ASN A 177 -43.53 -8.46 10.55
CA ASN A 177 -44.57 -7.67 11.26
C ASN A 177 -45.52 -6.85 10.36
N HIS A 178 -45.33 -6.85 9.04
CA HIS A 178 -46.20 -6.12 8.12
C HIS A 178 -47.16 -6.99 7.29
N ARG A 179 -47.25 -8.29 7.56
CA ARG A 179 -48.19 -9.19 6.86
C ARG A 179 -49.41 -9.65 7.65
N GLU A 180 -49.51 -9.34 8.94
CA GLU A 180 -50.53 -9.94 9.83
C GLU A 180 -51.60 -8.96 10.36
N SER A 181 -51.73 -7.75 9.80
CA SER A 181 -52.80 -6.78 10.15
C SER A 181 -53.95 -6.67 9.13
N SER A 182 -54.12 -7.63 8.21
CA SER A 182 -55.21 -7.58 7.21
C SER A 182 -56.07 -8.84 7.10
N ARG A 183 -56.17 -9.67 8.16
CA ARG A 183 -57.11 -10.81 8.21
C ARG A 183 -57.97 -10.82 9.46
N GLY A 184 -58.79 -9.79 9.57
CA GLY A 184 -60.06 -9.73 10.28
C GLY A 184 -60.75 -8.56 9.60
N TRP A 185 -61.81 -8.77 8.84
CA TRP A 185 -63.19 -8.51 9.18
C TRP A 185 -63.98 -8.93 7.94
N GLY A 186 -64.91 -9.87 8.09
CA GLY A 186 -65.72 -10.37 6.98
C GLY A 186 -66.59 -11.50 7.48
N SER A 187 -67.77 -11.12 7.96
CA SER A 187 -68.89 -11.95 8.38
C SER A 187 -69.32 -13.00 7.36
#